data_AF-A0A1X1USJ1-F1
#
_entry.id   AF-A0A1X1USJ1-F1
#
_cell.length_a   1.000
_cell.length_b   1.000
_cell.length_c   1.000
_cell.angle_alpha   90.00
_cell.angle_beta   90.00
_cell.angle_gamma   90.00
#
_symmetry.space_group_name_H-M   'P 1'
#
loop_
_entity.id
_entity.type
_entity.pdbx_description
1 polymer ?
#
loop_
_entity_poly.entity_id
_entity_poly.type
_entity_poly.pdbx_seq_one_letter_code
_entity_poly.pdbx_strand_id
1 'polypeptide(L)'
;MPSNNLVQSFEHGLQSGAPISSGLNAVPPPAMSPVEPQAPAAPAISDVPPSTVPSAVNAPVFDVPPATTDPMMGTAHATAEPGPAYLASPAAPATPAAAPPPAPAGPLPTYGADIRPPTPTAVSPPTAPAGPPAAAPASAPVNPSAGSSGLAQPVIRQPPAAPTAAPTPAGIGEQAVVATAGGAAAGAASAQSTAQARLQRLVDFVARQEPRLRWAAGDRPDGTTVLVTDLASGWIPPDIEIPAAVQLLDPARRRGDIETLLGEVTVTAGYTPVHYLPPADDDTEPIPTSPRPRQGPVVDELGWELGQATKWRDGLPRLAHTLAKAASSGTGVLESEIELLREQLASIRERVLNTYPDDVDAAAVANWQLLASIDALAAADKLGANYHFAWFQALNHGP
;
A
#
# COMPACT_ATOMS: atom_id res chain seq x y z
N MET A 1 24.22 -47.17 15.41
CA MET A 1 25.15 -46.07 15.74
C MET A 1 26.56 -46.61 15.69
N PRO A 2 27.54 -45.91 15.10
CA PRO A 2 27.52 -45.00 13.92
C PRO A 2 28.09 -45.73 12.68
N SER A 3 27.99 -45.31 11.40
CA SER A 3 28.13 -44.01 10.72
C SER A 3 29.58 -43.57 10.46
N ASN A 4 30.05 -43.72 9.21
CA ASN A 4 31.00 -42.82 8.49
C ASN A 4 31.45 -43.43 7.15
N ASN A 5 30.84 -43.03 6.01
CA ASN A 5 31.44 -43.23 4.67
C ASN A 5 30.73 -42.47 3.51
N LEU A 6 30.12 -41.31 3.78
CA LEU A 6 29.38 -40.53 2.77
C LEU A 6 29.82 -39.05 2.65
N VAL A 7 30.90 -38.65 3.36
CA VAL A 7 31.39 -37.26 3.38
C VAL A 7 32.66 -37.07 2.53
N GLN A 8 33.36 -38.16 2.17
CA GLN A 8 34.64 -38.08 1.42
C GLN A 8 34.49 -37.99 -0.11
N SER A 9 33.28 -38.10 -0.66
CA SER A 9 33.04 -38.14 -2.12
C SER A 9 32.78 -36.77 -2.77
N PHE A 10 32.74 -35.67 -2.01
CA PHE A 10 32.50 -34.31 -2.53
C PHE A 10 33.72 -33.39 -2.53
N GLU A 11 34.87 -33.81 -1.98
CA GLU A 11 36.04 -32.95 -1.72
C GLU A 11 37.19 -33.10 -2.75
N HIS A 12 36.89 -33.60 -3.96
CA HIS A 12 37.89 -33.87 -5.01
C HIS A 12 37.60 -33.24 -6.38
N GLY A 13 36.70 -32.24 -6.43
CA GLY A 13 36.26 -31.60 -7.68
C GLY A 13 37.02 -30.35 -8.13
N LEU A 14 37.98 -29.83 -7.35
CA LEU A 14 38.58 -28.49 -7.57
C LEU A 14 40.12 -28.50 -7.57
N GLN A 15 40.75 -29.25 -8.48
CA GLN A 15 42.18 -29.10 -8.81
C GLN A 15 42.60 -29.79 -10.12
N SER A 16 42.60 -29.04 -11.24
CA SER A 16 43.51 -29.17 -12.41
C SER A 16 43.04 -28.26 -13.55
N GLY A 17 43.91 -27.50 -14.22
CA GLY A 17 43.44 -26.67 -15.34
C GLY A 17 44.32 -25.57 -15.96
N ALA A 18 45.65 -25.54 -15.76
CA ALA A 18 46.59 -24.69 -16.52
C ALA A 18 48.00 -25.31 -16.45
N PRO A 19 48.98 -24.99 -17.33
CA PRO A 19 49.00 -23.98 -18.42
C PRO A 19 49.56 -24.51 -19.79
N ILE A 20 49.64 -23.66 -20.83
CA ILE A 20 50.77 -23.38 -21.79
C ILE A 20 50.27 -22.49 -22.98
N SER A 21 50.77 -21.27 -23.21
CA SER A 21 51.89 -20.85 -24.14
C SER A 21 51.58 -21.05 -25.65
N SER A 22 51.80 -20.15 -26.64
CA SER A 22 52.46 -18.81 -26.81
C SER A 22 51.82 -18.08 -28.04
N GLY A 23 52.12 -16.84 -28.48
CA GLY A 23 52.98 -15.74 -27.99
C GLY A 23 54.06 -15.21 -28.97
N LEU A 24 53.83 -14.08 -29.69
CA LEU A 24 54.76 -13.24 -30.50
C LEU A 24 54.07 -11.87 -30.85
N ASN A 25 54.52 -10.72 -30.30
CA ASN A 25 55.37 -9.64 -30.90
C ASN A 25 54.64 -8.65 -31.86
N ALA A 26 54.91 -7.33 -31.91
CA ALA A 26 56.07 -6.54 -31.44
C ALA A 26 55.76 -5.03 -31.17
N VAL A 27 56.75 -4.31 -30.64
CA VAL A 27 56.82 -2.88 -30.17
C VAL A 27 58.34 -2.47 -30.20
N PRO A 28 58.84 -1.20 -30.28
CA PRO A 28 58.43 0.13 -30.84
C PRO A 28 59.58 0.73 -31.73
N PRO A 29 60.10 2.02 -31.65
CA PRO A 29 59.61 3.41 -31.39
C PRO A 29 60.13 4.43 -32.47
N PRO A 30 60.46 5.76 -32.25
CA PRO A 30 59.94 6.88 -31.42
C PRO A 30 59.67 8.23 -32.18
N ALA A 31 59.32 9.29 -31.40
CA ALA A 31 59.55 10.75 -31.59
C ALA A 31 58.37 11.59 -32.16
N MET A 32 58.07 12.84 -31.72
CA MET A 32 58.76 13.84 -30.86
C MET A 32 57.78 14.62 -29.92
N SER A 33 58.32 15.24 -28.86
CA SER A 33 57.76 16.40 -28.11
C SER A 33 58.82 17.54 -28.15
N PRO A 34 58.51 18.85 -27.95
CA PRO A 34 58.04 19.47 -26.68
C PRO A 34 56.94 20.57 -26.91
N VAL A 35 56.35 21.30 -25.94
CA VAL A 35 56.91 22.26 -24.94
C VAL A 35 55.84 22.60 -23.87
N GLU A 36 56.29 22.88 -22.64
CA GLU A 36 55.52 23.47 -21.53
C GLU A 36 56.13 24.85 -21.15
N PRO A 37 55.40 25.73 -20.44
CA PRO A 37 56.07 26.45 -19.35
C PRO A 37 55.24 26.66 -18.07
N GLN A 38 55.56 25.87 -17.04
CA GLN A 38 56.13 26.31 -15.74
C GLN A 38 55.46 27.45 -14.92
N ALA A 39 55.17 27.13 -13.65
CA ALA A 39 54.83 28.09 -12.60
C ALA A 39 56.07 28.62 -11.83
N PRO A 40 55.97 29.76 -11.10
CA PRO A 40 56.99 30.23 -10.16
C PRO A 40 56.77 29.72 -8.71
N ALA A 41 57.85 29.61 -7.93
CA ALA A 41 57.88 29.02 -6.58
C ALA A 41 57.80 30.04 -5.42
N ALA A 42 57.51 29.54 -4.21
CA ALA A 42 57.37 30.29 -2.95
C ALA A 42 58.73 30.64 -2.28
N PRO A 43 58.76 31.41 -1.16
CA PRO A 43 58.45 30.89 0.20
C PRO A 43 57.54 31.88 1.03
N ALA A 44 57.31 31.83 2.35
CA ALA A 44 57.88 31.06 3.47
C ALA A 44 56.95 30.95 4.72
N ILE A 45 57.21 29.96 5.59
CA ILE A 45 56.91 29.78 7.04
C ILE A 45 55.94 30.69 7.82
N SER A 46 54.97 30.08 8.52
CA SER A 46 55.05 29.80 9.99
C SER A 46 53.89 28.92 10.52
N ASP A 47 54.16 28.16 11.59
CA ASP A 47 53.25 27.22 12.29
C ASP A 47 52.02 27.84 13.00
N VAL A 48 50.98 27.02 13.23
CA VAL A 48 50.31 26.74 14.54
C VAL A 48 49.26 25.59 14.37
N PRO A 49 49.22 24.58 15.27
CA PRO A 49 48.24 23.46 15.26
C PRO A 49 47.05 23.68 16.25
N PRO A 50 46.10 22.73 16.46
CA PRO A 50 44.67 23.06 16.63
C PRO A 50 44.16 23.13 18.08
N SER A 51 42.98 23.75 18.26
CA SER A 51 42.21 23.72 19.51
C SER A 51 41.22 22.55 19.56
N THR A 52 41.31 21.73 20.61
CA THR A 52 40.26 20.79 21.05
C THR A 52 39.88 21.06 22.51
N VAL A 53 38.62 20.76 22.85
CA VAL A 53 37.97 20.97 24.16
C VAL A 53 38.53 20.06 25.27
N PRO A 54 38.24 20.33 26.56
CA PRO A 54 37.12 19.59 27.19
C PRO A 54 36.31 20.34 28.29
N SER A 55 35.23 19.70 28.73
CA SER A 55 34.26 20.09 29.77
C SER A 55 34.78 20.04 31.23
N ALA A 56 34.08 20.71 32.18
CA ALA A 56 33.41 20.05 33.34
C ALA A 56 32.90 20.97 34.48
N VAL A 57 31.60 20.88 34.79
CA VAL A 57 30.98 20.66 36.14
C VAL A 57 30.80 21.80 37.19
N ASN A 58 29.58 21.81 37.75
CA ASN A 58 29.04 22.36 39.01
C ASN A 58 28.49 23.81 39.13
N ALA A 59 27.34 23.90 39.81
CA ALA A 59 26.53 25.07 40.22
C ALA A 59 26.40 25.07 41.78
N PRO A 60 25.54 25.87 42.47
CA PRO A 60 24.67 27.01 42.06
C PRO A 60 24.83 28.24 43.01
N VAL A 61 23.99 29.30 42.87
CA VAL A 61 23.27 30.05 43.95
C VAL A 61 22.53 31.30 43.41
N PHE A 62 21.45 31.70 44.11
CA PHE A 62 20.52 32.83 43.90
C PHE A 62 21.17 34.24 43.96
N ASP A 63 20.61 35.24 43.26
CA ASP A 63 19.63 36.22 43.84
C ASP A 63 18.98 37.12 42.75
N VAL A 64 17.92 37.86 43.10
CA VAL A 64 17.12 38.75 42.22
C VAL A 64 17.28 40.25 42.64
N PRO A 65 16.57 41.29 42.11
CA PRO A 65 17.16 42.62 41.93
C PRO A 65 16.62 43.68 42.92
N PRO A 66 17.04 44.95 42.78
CA PRO A 66 16.22 46.09 43.18
C PRO A 66 15.85 47.00 42.00
N ALA A 67 14.76 47.76 42.18
CA ALA A 67 14.18 48.64 41.18
C ALA A 67 14.18 50.12 41.63
N THR A 68 13.72 51.00 40.71
CA THR A 68 13.13 52.34 40.95
C THR A 68 13.94 53.44 41.64
N THR A 69 14.20 54.54 40.92
CA THR A 69 14.01 55.93 41.42
C THR A 69 13.74 56.93 40.27
N ASP A 70 12.50 57.43 40.22
CA ASP A 70 12.11 58.82 39.91
C ASP A 70 11.54 59.38 41.25
N PRO A 71 11.39 60.71 41.54
CA PRO A 71 10.99 61.79 40.61
C PRO A 71 11.56 63.23 40.87
N MET A 72 11.26 64.21 40.00
CA MET A 72 10.44 65.42 40.32
C MET A 72 10.50 66.57 39.28
N MET A 73 9.29 67.00 38.87
CA MET A 73 8.79 68.35 38.53
C MET A 73 9.69 69.48 37.97
N GLY A 74 9.22 70.04 36.83
CA GLY A 74 9.43 71.42 36.39
C GLY A 74 8.24 71.89 35.53
N THR A 75 7.67 73.07 35.81
CA THR A 75 6.31 73.45 35.36
C THR A 75 6.22 74.25 34.06
N ALA A 76 5.25 73.87 33.23
CA ALA A 76 4.32 74.68 32.42
C ALA A 76 4.78 75.95 31.66
N HIS A 77 4.48 75.98 30.37
CA HIS A 77 3.73 77.10 29.76
C HIS A 77 2.84 76.58 28.61
N ALA A 78 1.61 77.08 28.52
CA ALA A 78 0.61 76.67 27.52
C ALA A 78 0.27 77.80 26.56
N THR A 79 0.09 77.49 25.27
CA THR A 79 -0.64 78.36 24.32
C THR A 79 -1.35 77.53 23.23
N ALA A 80 -2.69 77.59 23.26
CA ALA A 80 -3.68 77.42 22.18
C ALA A 80 -3.49 76.36 21.07
N GLU A 81 -4.40 75.37 21.04
CA GLU A 81 -4.94 74.82 19.79
C GLU A 81 -5.81 75.87 19.06
N PRO A 82 -6.07 75.66 17.76
CA PRO A 82 -7.47 75.45 17.40
C PRO A 82 -7.72 74.33 16.36
N GLY A 83 -8.58 73.37 16.73
CA GLY A 83 -9.57 72.75 15.83
C GLY A 83 -9.06 71.65 14.87
N PRO A 84 -9.59 70.42 14.95
CA PRO A 84 -9.16 69.33 14.07
C PRO A 84 -9.69 69.51 12.63
N ALA A 85 -8.77 69.48 11.67
CA ALA A 85 -9.12 69.31 10.26
C ALA A 85 -9.58 67.86 10.01
N TYR A 86 -10.87 67.69 9.78
CA TYR A 86 -11.43 66.43 9.27
C TYR A 86 -10.86 66.13 7.87
N LEU A 87 -9.87 65.24 7.79
CA LEU A 87 -9.54 64.55 6.54
C LEU A 87 -10.40 63.30 6.43
N ALA A 88 -11.26 63.28 5.41
CA ALA A 88 -12.22 62.20 5.19
C ALA A 88 -11.53 60.88 4.82
N SER A 89 -12.06 59.77 5.33
CA SER A 89 -11.65 58.42 4.96
C SER A 89 -11.81 58.18 3.45
N PRO A 90 -10.92 57.41 2.80
CA PRO A 90 -11.12 56.97 1.42
C PRO A 90 -12.41 56.15 1.29
N ALA A 91 -13.20 56.42 0.26
CA ALA A 91 -14.42 55.68 -0.03
C ALA A 91 -14.11 54.24 -0.47
N ALA A 92 -14.96 53.29 -0.06
CA ALA A 92 -14.90 51.92 -0.54
C ALA A 92 -15.19 51.85 -2.05
N PRO A 93 -14.54 50.93 -2.81
CA PRO A 93 -14.82 50.75 -4.23
C PRO A 93 -16.25 50.23 -4.45
N ALA A 94 -16.97 50.86 -5.38
CA ALA A 94 -18.32 50.46 -5.73
C ALA A 94 -18.35 49.11 -6.46
N THR A 95 -19.26 48.24 -6.04
CA THR A 95 -19.56 46.96 -6.71
C THR A 95 -20.21 47.20 -8.08
N PRO A 96 -19.80 46.49 -9.15
CA PRO A 96 -20.54 46.48 -10.42
C PRO A 96 -21.96 45.95 -10.22
N ALA A 97 -22.93 46.56 -10.92
CA ALA A 97 -24.34 46.19 -10.81
C ALA A 97 -24.60 44.78 -11.37
N ALA A 98 -25.40 44.00 -10.63
CA ALA A 98 -25.85 42.68 -11.08
C ALA A 98 -26.86 42.79 -12.23
N ALA A 99 -26.81 41.82 -13.16
CA ALA A 99 -27.83 41.65 -14.18
C ALA A 99 -29.18 41.24 -13.54
N PRO A 100 -30.33 41.61 -14.14
CA PRO A 100 -31.64 41.28 -13.59
C PRO A 100 -31.92 39.76 -13.64
N PRO A 101 -32.67 39.21 -12.67
CA PRO A 101 -33.06 37.81 -12.67
C PRO A 101 -34.11 37.51 -13.76
N PRO A 102 -34.20 36.26 -14.26
CA PRO A 102 -35.27 35.84 -15.15
C PRO A 102 -36.65 35.91 -14.47
N ALA A 103 -37.68 36.20 -15.26
CA ALA A 103 -39.06 36.37 -14.78
C ALA A 103 -39.65 35.06 -14.21
N PRO A 104 -40.59 35.13 -13.25
CA PRO A 104 -41.20 33.94 -12.64
C PRO A 104 -42.09 33.18 -13.63
N ALA A 105 -42.04 31.85 -13.55
CA ALA A 105 -43.00 30.99 -14.23
C ALA A 105 -44.42 31.21 -13.68
N GLY A 106 -45.42 31.06 -14.55
CA GLY A 106 -46.84 31.31 -14.23
C GLY A 106 -47.45 30.32 -13.23
N PRO A 107 -48.68 30.59 -12.77
CA PRO A 107 -49.31 29.87 -11.66
C PRO A 107 -49.63 28.40 -11.98
N LEU A 108 -49.38 27.53 -11.00
CA LEU A 108 -49.76 26.13 -11.01
C LEU A 108 -51.29 25.97 -10.92
N PRO A 109 -51.92 25.05 -11.67
CA PRO A 109 -53.30 24.65 -11.41
C PRO A 109 -53.36 23.78 -10.14
N THR A 110 -53.98 24.31 -9.08
CA THR A 110 -54.43 23.50 -7.94
C THR A 110 -55.89 23.13 -8.13
N TYR A 111 -56.17 21.82 -8.15
CA TYR A 111 -57.48 21.29 -7.79
C TYR A 111 -57.27 19.96 -7.06
N GLY A 112 -57.76 19.85 -5.83
CA GLY A 112 -57.81 18.58 -5.10
C GLY A 112 -58.86 17.64 -5.71
N ALA A 113 -59.00 16.39 -5.29
CA ALA A 113 -58.34 15.68 -4.20
C ALA A 113 -58.55 14.16 -4.41
N ASP A 114 -57.75 13.31 -3.77
CA ASP A 114 -58.32 12.35 -2.81
C ASP A 114 -57.22 11.89 -1.83
N ILE A 115 -57.59 11.69 -0.57
CA ILE A 115 -56.72 11.09 0.46
C ILE A 115 -57.28 9.70 0.73
N ARG A 116 -56.71 8.68 0.07
CA ARG A 116 -57.01 7.28 0.37
C ARG A 116 -55.73 6.47 0.60
N PRO A 117 -55.58 5.81 1.77
CA PRO A 117 -54.52 4.82 2.00
C PRO A 117 -54.79 3.52 1.21
N PRO A 118 -53.78 2.62 1.08
CA PRO A 118 -53.62 1.81 -0.14
C PRO A 118 -54.20 0.39 -0.07
N THR A 119 -54.37 -0.22 -1.25
CA THR A 119 -54.43 -1.68 -1.43
C THR A 119 -53.20 -2.15 -2.25
N PRO A 120 -52.55 -3.27 -1.87
CA PRO A 120 -51.35 -3.73 -2.56
C PRO A 120 -51.68 -4.49 -3.84
N THR A 121 -51.11 -4.06 -4.97
CA THR A 121 -51.01 -4.89 -6.17
C THR A 121 -49.88 -5.91 -6.01
N ALA A 122 -50.20 -7.19 -6.24
CA ALA A 122 -49.23 -8.27 -6.14
C ALA A 122 -48.15 -8.16 -7.24
N VAL A 123 -46.89 -8.30 -6.85
CA VAL A 123 -45.75 -8.34 -7.77
C VAL A 123 -45.58 -9.77 -8.31
N SER A 124 -45.62 -9.92 -9.63
CA SER A 124 -45.22 -11.18 -10.29
C SER A 124 -43.70 -11.37 -10.18
N PRO A 125 -43.21 -12.56 -9.80
CA PRO A 125 -41.77 -12.80 -9.70
C PRO A 125 -41.10 -12.91 -11.09
N PRO A 126 -39.82 -12.52 -11.23
CA PRO A 126 -39.06 -12.68 -12.46
C PRO A 126 -38.69 -14.16 -12.71
N THR A 127 -38.70 -14.57 -13.98
CA THR A 127 -38.31 -15.91 -14.43
C THR A 127 -36.80 -16.13 -14.29
N ALA A 128 -36.39 -17.18 -13.58
CA ALA A 128 -35.01 -17.65 -13.54
C ALA A 128 -34.63 -18.51 -14.77
N PRO A 129 -33.33 -18.67 -15.11
CA PRO A 129 -32.90 -19.37 -16.31
C PRO A 129 -33.11 -20.89 -16.25
N ALA A 130 -33.23 -21.53 -17.43
CA ALA A 130 -33.36 -22.97 -17.54
C ALA A 130 -32.04 -23.71 -17.24
N GLY A 131 -32.10 -24.71 -16.35
CA GLY A 131 -31.06 -25.71 -16.14
C GLY A 131 -31.05 -26.82 -17.22
N PRO A 132 -30.04 -27.72 -17.19
CA PRO A 132 -29.66 -28.53 -18.35
C PRO A 132 -30.51 -29.80 -18.57
N PRO A 133 -30.52 -30.36 -19.79
CA PRO A 133 -31.05 -31.70 -20.04
C PRO A 133 -30.14 -32.79 -19.46
N ALA A 134 -30.75 -33.85 -18.93
CA ALA A 134 -30.05 -34.94 -18.27
C ALA A 134 -29.38 -35.91 -19.28
N ALA A 135 -28.12 -36.27 -19.00
CA ALA A 135 -27.46 -37.44 -19.57
C ALA A 135 -27.52 -38.61 -18.57
N ALA A 136 -27.86 -39.81 -19.03
CA ALA A 136 -28.05 -40.97 -18.17
C ALA A 136 -26.72 -41.64 -17.78
N PRO A 137 -26.52 -42.02 -16.50
CA PRO A 137 -25.48 -42.96 -16.11
C PRO A 137 -25.99 -44.40 -16.22
N ALA A 138 -25.15 -45.28 -16.76
CA ALA A 138 -25.40 -46.73 -16.78
C ALA A 138 -24.53 -47.46 -15.74
N SER A 139 -25.07 -48.56 -15.21
CA SER A 139 -24.36 -49.62 -14.47
C SER A 139 -23.88 -49.32 -13.03
N ALA A 140 -24.66 -49.79 -12.07
CA ALA A 140 -24.16 -50.37 -10.81
C ALA A 140 -24.96 -51.67 -10.50
N PRO A 141 -24.36 -52.70 -9.88
CA PRO A 141 -24.96 -54.03 -9.80
C PRO A 141 -26.03 -54.18 -8.71
N VAL A 142 -26.85 -55.22 -8.86
CA VAL A 142 -27.95 -55.57 -7.95
C VAL A 142 -27.49 -56.19 -6.64
N ASN A 143 -28.20 -55.91 -5.55
CA ASN A 143 -28.18 -56.69 -4.32
C ASN A 143 -29.62 -56.78 -3.76
N PRO A 144 -30.21 -57.97 -3.54
CA PRO A 144 -31.55 -58.10 -3.00
C PRO A 144 -31.57 -58.19 -1.47
N SER A 145 -32.59 -57.65 -0.82
CA SER A 145 -33.46 -58.39 0.13
C SER A 145 -34.34 -57.47 0.98
N ALA A 146 -35.56 -57.95 1.18
CA ALA A 146 -36.69 -57.32 1.85
C ALA A 146 -36.60 -57.22 3.38
N GLY A 147 -37.43 -56.32 3.92
CA GLY A 147 -38.48 -56.69 4.89
C GLY A 147 -38.08 -56.89 6.35
N SER A 148 -38.70 -56.11 7.24
CA SER A 148 -38.59 -56.30 8.70
C SER A 148 -39.85 -56.94 9.31
N SER A 149 -39.62 -57.66 10.42
CA SER A 149 -40.57 -58.01 11.50
C SER A 149 -41.53 -59.20 11.31
N GLY A 150 -41.35 -60.24 12.15
CA GLY A 150 -42.31 -61.34 12.30
C GLY A 150 -41.81 -62.59 13.05
N LEU A 151 -41.70 -62.50 14.39
CA LEU A 151 -41.87 -63.58 15.40
C LEU A 151 -41.45 -65.05 15.09
N ALA A 152 -40.49 -65.63 15.86
CA ALA A 152 -40.68 -66.81 16.75
C ALA A 152 -39.43 -67.71 16.99
N GLN A 153 -39.14 -67.95 18.28
CA GLN A 153 -38.53 -69.15 18.92
C GLN A 153 -37.09 -69.64 18.52
N PRO A 154 -36.33 -70.25 19.46
CA PRO A 154 -34.92 -70.60 19.26
C PRO A 154 -34.68 -72.05 18.81
N VAL A 155 -33.62 -72.27 18.04
CA VAL A 155 -33.03 -73.60 17.79
C VAL A 155 -31.51 -73.52 17.97
N ILE A 156 -30.99 -74.25 18.96
CA ILE A 156 -29.54 -74.42 19.14
C ILE A 156 -29.03 -75.46 18.13
N ARG A 157 -28.07 -75.09 17.28
CA ARG A 157 -27.21 -76.05 16.56
C ARG A 157 -25.75 -75.59 16.58
N GLN A 158 -24.89 -76.55 16.93
CA GLN A 158 -23.44 -76.43 17.09
C GLN A 158 -22.74 -76.46 15.71
N PRO A 159 -21.57 -75.81 15.52
CA PRO A 159 -21.04 -75.51 14.18
C PRO A 159 -20.15 -76.60 13.60
N PRO A 160 -19.92 -76.58 12.27
CA PRO A 160 -18.69 -77.10 11.67
C PRO A 160 -17.93 -76.07 10.83
N ALA A 161 -16.61 -76.06 11.03
CA ALA A 161 -15.51 -75.67 10.12
C ALA A 161 -15.58 -74.34 9.33
N ALA A 162 -14.58 -73.48 9.57
CA ALA A 162 -14.25 -72.36 8.69
C ALA A 162 -13.71 -72.87 7.32
N PRO A 163 -14.04 -72.21 6.19
CA PRO A 163 -13.33 -72.40 4.94
C PRO A 163 -11.93 -71.79 5.04
N THR A 164 -10.90 -72.58 4.68
CA THR A 164 -9.52 -72.09 4.55
C THR A 164 -9.46 -70.94 3.56
N ALA A 165 -8.93 -69.78 3.98
CA ALA A 165 -8.69 -68.66 3.09
C ALA A 165 -7.70 -69.07 1.99
N ALA A 166 -8.10 -68.89 0.72
CA ALA A 166 -7.15 -68.91 -0.38
C ALA A 166 -6.21 -67.70 -0.24
N PRO A 167 -4.90 -67.84 -0.55
CA PRO A 167 -3.97 -66.72 -0.47
C PRO A 167 -4.31 -65.68 -1.55
N THR A 168 -4.90 -64.57 -1.14
CA THR A 168 -4.94 -63.34 -1.93
C THR A 168 -3.50 -62.89 -2.23
N PRO A 169 -3.18 -62.39 -3.44
CA PRO A 169 -1.89 -61.78 -3.70
C PRO A 169 -1.72 -60.49 -2.88
N ALA A 170 -1.10 -60.62 -1.70
CA ALA A 170 -0.66 -59.49 -0.90
C ALA A 170 0.46 -58.76 -1.67
N GLY A 171 0.27 -57.46 -1.91
CA GLY A 171 1.22 -56.60 -2.62
C GLY A 171 0.56 -55.46 -3.39
N ILE A 172 -0.48 -55.76 -4.17
CA ILE A 172 -1.06 -54.77 -5.10
C ILE A 172 -1.83 -53.66 -4.37
N GLY A 173 -2.58 -54.00 -3.32
CA GLY A 173 -3.37 -53.03 -2.54
C GLY A 173 -2.51 -52.02 -1.78
N GLU A 174 -1.46 -52.48 -1.09
CA GLU A 174 -0.56 -51.62 -0.33
C GLU A 174 0.28 -50.73 -1.27
N GLN A 175 0.78 -51.28 -2.38
CA GLN A 175 1.48 -50.49 -3.39
C GLN A 175 0.57 -49.44 -4.04
N ALA A 176 -0.70 -49.75 -4.31
CA ALA A 176 -1.66 -48.79 -4.84
C ALA A 176 -1.99 -47.67 -3.83
N VAL A 177 -2.16 -47.99 -2.54
CA VAL A 177 -2.40 -47.00 -1.48
C VAL A 177 -1.17 -46.11 -1.28
N VAL A 178 0.03 -46.68 -1.24
CA VAL A 178 1.30 -45.92 -1.12
C VAL A 178 1.55 -45.05 -2.36
N ALA A 179 1.30 -45.56 -3.57
CA ALA A 179 1.41 -44.78 -4.80
C ALA A 179 0.37 -43.64 -4.88
N THR A 180 -0.86 -43.88 -4.41
CA THR A 180 -1.92 -42.85 -4.35
C THR A 180 -1.56 -41.76 -3.33
N ALA A 181 -1.07 -42.14 -2.15
CA ALA A 181 -0.60 -41.20 -1.12
C ALA A 181 0.61 -40.38 -1.61
N GLY A 182 1.58 -41.02 -2.26
CA GLY A 182 2.73 -40.35 -2.87
C GLY A 182 2.34 -39.39 -3.99
N GLY A 183 1.41 -39.79 -4.85
CA GLY A 183 0.86 -38.93 -5.92
C GLY A 183 0.11 -37.71 -5.39
N ALA A 184 -0.70 -37.88 -4.32
CA ALA A 184 -1.39 -36.78 -3.67
C ALA A 184 -0.41 -35.78 -3.02
N ALA A 185 0.62 -36.27 -2.33
CA ALA A 185 1.67 -35.43 -1.74
C ALA A 185 2.48 -34.66 -2.80
N ALA A 186 2.83 -35.32 -3.91
CA ALA A 186 3.51 -34.68 -5.04
C ALA A 186 2.63 -33.59 -5.68
N GLY A 187 1.33 -33.87 -5.90
CA GLY A 187 0.38 -32.88 -6.42
C GLY A 187 0.22 -31.66 -5.51
N ALA A 188 0.15 -31.86 -4.18
CA ALA A 188 0.10 -30.77 -3.21
C ALA A 188 1.37 -29.91 -3.23
N ALA A 189 2.55 -30.52 -3.31
CA ALA A 189 3.82 -29.79 -3.41
C ALA A 189 3.92 -28.98 -4.73
N SER A 190 3.47 -29.56 -5.85
CA SER A 190 3.40 -28.84 -7.13
C SER A 190 2.43 -27.66 -7.10
N ALA A 191 1.26 -27.83 -6.46
CA ALA A 191 0.30 -26.74 -6.27
C ALA A 191 0.88 -25.61 -5.39
N GLN A 192 1.54 -25.95 -4.27
CA GLN A 192 2.22 -24.99 -3.40
C GLN A 192 3.30 -24.19 -4.15
N SER A 193 4.15 -24.88 -4.92
CA SER A 193 5.19 -24.23 -5.73
C SER A 193 4.60 -23.30 -6.79
N THR A 194 3.44 -23.66 -7.36
CA THR A 194 2.74 -22.86 -8.37
C THR A 194 2.10 -21.62 -7.74
N ALA A 195 1.47 -21.77 -6.57
CA ALA A 195 0.93 -20.66 -5.79
C ALA A 195 2.02 -19.67 -5.35
N GLN A 196 3.15 -20.18 -4.83
CA GLN A 196 4.28 -19.35 -4.43
C GLN A 196 4.88 -18.59 -5.61
N ALA A 197 5.06 -19.22 -6.77
CA ALA A 197 5.54 -18.56 -7.98
C ALA A 197 4.58 -17.46 -8.48
N ARG A 198 3.25 -17.71 -8.41
CA ARG A 198 2.22 -16.71 -8.70
C ARG A 198 2.32 -15.51 -7.74
N LEU A 199 2.44 -15.76 -6.43
CA LEU A 199 2.56 -14.69 -5.44
C LEU A 199 3.85 -13.89 -5.63
N GLN A 200 4.98 -14.54 -5.91
CA GLN A 200 6.25 -13.83 -6.17
C GLN A 200 6.13 -12.92 -7.39
N ARG A 201 5.52 -13.39 -8.50
CA ARG A 201 5.27 -12.55 -9.69
C ARG A 201 4.40 -11.31 -9.37
N LEU A 202 3.43 -11.41 -8.46
CA LEU A 202 2.63 -10.25 -8.00
C LEU A 202 3.45 -9.28 -7.14
N VAL A 203 4.31 -9.80 -6.25
CA VAL A 203 5.19 -8.99 -5.39
C VAL A 203 6.26 -8.28 -6.22
N ASP A 204 6.92 -8.99 -7.14
CA ASP A 204 7.95 -8.43 -8.03
C ASP A 204 7.37 -7.30 -8.90
N PHE A 205 6.11 -7.41 -9.33
CA PHE A 205 5.45 -6.39 -10.14
C PHE A 205 5.27 -5.05 -9.40
N VAL A 206 4.93 -5.06 -8.11
CA VAL A 206 4.84 -3.81 -7.32
C VAL A 206 6.20 -3.36 -6.81
N ALA A 207 7.10 -4.29 -6.50
CA ALA A 207 8.49 -3.99 -6.14
C ALA A 207 9.27 -3.33 -7.29
N ARG A 208 8.93 -3.60 -8.56
CA ARG A 208 9.50 -2.87 -9.72
C ARG A 208 9.06 -1.42 -9.79
N GLN A 209 7.85 -1.11 -9.34
CA GLN A 209 7.30 0.25 -9.35
C GLN A 209 7.81 1.09 -8.18
N GLU A 210 8.05 0.45 -7.04
CA GLU A 210 8.71 1.07 -5.89
C GLU A 210 9.60 0.06 -5.14
N PRO A 211 10.89 -0.09 -5.53
CA PRO A 211 11.82 -1.06 -4.94
C PRO A 211 12.34 -0.61 -3.56
N ARG A 212 12.06 0.62 -3.13
CA ARG A 212 12.51 1.14 -1.84
C ARG A 212 11.65 0.65 -0.68
N LEU A 213 10.49 0.05 -0.97
CA LEU A 213 9.56 -0.49 0.01
C LEU A 213 9.69 -2.01 0.14
N ARG A 214 9.43 -2.53 1.35
CA ARG A 214 9.13 -3.96 1.54
C ARG A 214 7.71 -4.23 1.04
N TRP A 215 7.57 -5.35 0.33
CA TRP A 215 6.30 -5.81 -0.22
C TRP A 215 6.09 -7.27 0.17
N ALA A 216 4.84 -7.66 0.44
CA ALA A 216 4.51 -9.05 0.61
C ALA A 216 3.09 -9.34 0.10
N ALA A 217 2.90 -10.56 -0.39
CA ALA A 217 1.59 -11.07 -0.76
C ALA A 217 1.37 -12.45 -0.14
N GLY A 218 0.12 -12.76 0.18
CA GLY A 218 -0.23 -14.05 0.77
C GLY A 218 -1.62 -14.52 0.39
N ASP A 219 -1.78 -15.83 0.24
CA ASP A 219 -3.07 -16.47 0.03
C ASP A 219 -3.73 -16.80 1.36
N ARG A 220 -4.97 -16.34 1.56
CA ARG A 220 -5.77 -16.57 2.76
C ARG A 220 -6.56 -17.87 2.67
N PRO A 221 -7.01 -18.45 3.80
CA PRO A 221 -7.85 -19.65 3.81
C PRO A 221 -9.19 -19.52 3.06
N ASP A 222 -9.68 -18.30 2.83
CA ASP A 222 -10.90 -18.01 2.06
C ASP A 222 -10.68 -18.01 0.52
N GLY A 223 -9.44 -18.26 0.07
CA GLY A 223 -9.07 -18.26 -1.35
C GLY A 223 -8.75 -16.87 -1.93
N THR A 224 -8.69 -15.83 -1.10
CA THR A 224 -8.31 -14.48 -1.52
C THR A 224 -6.80 -14.26 -1.39
N THR A 225 -6.22 -13.46 -2.28
CA THR A 225 -4.82 -13.02 -2.17
C THR A 225 -4.77 -11.61 -1.57
N VAL A 226 -4.05 -11.40 -0.47
CA VAL A 226 -3.78 -10.06 0.09
C VAL A 226 -2.42 -9.54 -0.39
N LEU A 227 -2.30 -8.23 -0.63
CA LEU A 227 -1.05 -7.51 -0.87
C LEU A 227 -0.84 -6.43 0.19
N VAL A 228 0.38 -6.33 0.73
CA VAL A 228 0.75 -5.36 1.78
C VAL A 228 2.13 -4.73 1.53
N THR A 229 2.28 -3.51 2.05
CA THR A 229 3.57 -2.91 2.41
C THR A 229 3.49 -2.42 3.86
N ASP A 230 4.61 -2.44 4.58
CA ASP A 230 4.68 -2.00 5.98
C ASP A 230 4.90 -0.48 6.15
N LEU A 231 5.03 0.28 5.05
CA LEU A 231 5.19 1.75 5.04
C LEU A 231 4.25 2.48 6.01
N ALA A 232 2.95 2.13 6.00
CA ALA A 232 1.94 2.79 6.81
C ALA A 232 0.71 1.89 7.07
N SER A 233 0.87 0.89 7.95
CA SER A 233 -0.23 -0.03 8.38
C SER A 233 -0.94 -0.82 7.26
N GLY A 234 -0.34 -0.92 6.07
CA GLY A 234 -0.93 -1.53 4.88
C GLY A 234 -1.43 -0.55 3.80
N TRP A 235 -1.26 0.76 3.98
CA TRP A 235 -1.56 1.74 2.94
C TRP A 235 -0.65 1.58 1.73
N ILE A 236 -1.23 1.55 0.53
CA ILE A 236 -0.50 1.49 -0.74
C ILE A 236 -0.38 2.92 -1.31
N PRO A 237 0.85 3.43 -1.56
CA PRO A 237 1.08 4.75 -2.13
C PRO A 237 0.27 5.06 -3.41
N PRO A 238 0.12 6.34 -3.79
CA PRO A 238 -0.24 6.69 -5.17
C PRO A 238 0.82 6.15 -6.15
N ASP A 239 0.53 6.22 -7.44
CA ASP A 239 1.39 5.77 -8.55
C ASP A 239 1.68 4.26 -8.62
N ILE A 240 1.35 3.48 -7.59
CA ILE A 240 1.39 2.01 -7.64
C ILE A 240 0.14 1.49 -8.35
N GLU A 241 0.35 0.93 -9.55
CA GLU A 241 -0.60 0.06 -10.21
C GLU A 241 -0.74 -1.25 -9.44
N ILE A 242 -1.99 -1.63 -9.14
CA ILE A 242 -2.28 -2.79 -8.29
C ILE A 242 -2.81 -3.94 -9.17
N PRO A 243 -2.26 -5.16 -9.05
CA PRO A 243 -2.79 -6.33 -9.73
C PRO A 243 -4.27 -6.57 -9.43
N ALA A 244 -5.07 -6.85 -10.45
CA ALA A 244 -6.52 -7.03 -10.33
C ALA A 244 -6.93 -8.25 -9.46
N ALA A 245 -5.99 -9.17 -9.20
CA ALA A 245 -6.19 -10.40 -8.44
C ALA A 245 -5.99 -10.25 -6.92
N VAL A 246 -5.50 -9.11 -6.42
CA VAL A 246 -5.24 -8.92 -4.98
C VAL A 246 -6.31 -8.08 -4.29
N GLN A 247 -6.41 -8.26 -2.97
CA GLN A 247 -7.11 -7.37 -2.06
C GLN A 247 -6.10 -6.58 -1.23
N LEU A 248 -6.50 -5.37 -0.82
CA LEU A 248 -5.73 -4.56 0.13
C LEU A 248 -6.32 -4.73 1.53
N LEU A 249 -5.58 -4.27 2.55
CA LEU A 249 -6.13 -4.15 3.89
C LEU A 249 -7.12 -2.97 3.96
N ASP A 250 -8.17 -3.11 4.76
CA ASP A 250 -9.04 -1.98 5.10
C ASP A 250 -8.27 -0.89 5.85
N PRO A 251 -8.62 0.40 5.67
CA PRO A 251 -8.06 1.51 6.44
C PRO A 251 -8.21 1.31 7.95
N ALA A 252 -7.10 1.03 8.63
CA ALA A 252 -7.02 0.91 10.08
C ALA A 252 -5.59 1.08 10.55
N ARG A 253 -5.40 1.69 11.73
CA ARG A 253 -4.11 1.74 12.41
C ARG A 253 -3.73 0.33 12.90
N ARG A 254 -2.61 -0.19 12.41
CA ARG A 254 -2.04 -1.50 12.81
C ARG A 254 -0.68 -1.31 13.47
N ARG A 255 -0.21 -2.33 14.17
CA ARG A 255 1.15 -2.43 14.75
C ARG A 255 1.72 -3.79 14.37
N GLY A 256 3.04 -3.86 14.31
CA GLY A 256 3.78 -5.05 13.89
C GLY A 256 4.53 -4.82 12.58
N ASP A 257 5.16 -5.88 12.11
CA ASP A 257 5.90 -5.94 10.86
C ASP A 257 5.01 -6.38 9.68
N ILE A 258 5.62 -6.56 8.51
CA ILE A 258 4.92 -6.99 7.29
C ILE A 258 4.28 -8.38 7.41
N GLU A 259 4.83 -9.28 8.25
CA GLU A 259 4.24 -10.59 8.53
C GLU A 259 2.95 -10.43 9.37
N THR A 260 2.99 -9.56 10.37
CA THR A 260 1.80 -9.18 11.16
C THR A 260 0.71 -8.54 10.29
N LEU A 261 1.07 -7.81 9.23
CA LEU A 261 0.12 -7.22 8.28
C LEU A 261 -0.53 -8.25 7.32
N LEU A 262 0.18 -9.31 6.94
CA LEU A 262 -0.40 -10.40 6.15
C LEU A 262 -1.51 -11.14 6.91
N GLY A 263 -1.28 -11.39 8.20
CA GLY A 263 -2.20 -12.14 9.07
C GLY A 263 -2.16 -13.65 8.79
N GLU A 264 -3.32 -14.31 8.86
CA GLU A 264 -3.42 -15.76 8.59
C GLU A 264 -3.39 -16.04 7.08
N VAL A 265 -2.35 -16.74 6.64
CA VAL A 265 -2.05 -17.04 5.23
C VAL A 265 -1.47 -18.46 5.08
N THR A 266 -1.77 -19.13 3.98
CA THR A 266 -1.36 -20.52 3.67
C THR A 266 -0.14 -20.59 2.75
N VAL A 267 0.06 -19.56 1.92
CA VAL A 267 1.21 -19.38 1.02
C VAL A 267 1.61 -17.91 1.09
N THR A 268 2.90 -17.61 1.07
CA THR A 268 3.43 -16.25 1.07
C THR A 268 4.55 -16.06 0.05
N ALA A 269 4.70 -14.82 -0.41
CA ALA A 269 5.87 -14.33 -1.12
C ALA A 269 6.20 -12.92 -0.60
N GLY A 270 7.47 -12.51 -0.74
CA GLY A 270 7.95 -11.26 -0.17
C GLY A 270 9.14 -10.68 -0.92
N TYR A 271 9.30 -9.37 -0.77
CA TYR A 271 10.41 -8.60 -1.29
C TYR A 271 10.89 -7.62 -0.20
N THR A 272 12.21 -7.43 -0.13
CA THR A 272 12.81 -6.39 0.70
C THR A 272 13.84 -5.60 -0.13
N PRO A 273 14.01 -4.28 0.10
CA PRO A 273 14.75 -3.38 -0.81
C PRO A 273 16.20 -3.77 -1.15
N VAL A 274 16.85 -4.60 -0.32
CA VAL A 274 18.19 -5.13 -0.58
C VAL A 274 18.22 -6.28 -1.60
N HIS A 275 17.08 -6.82 -2.00
CA HIS A 275 17.01 -7.91 -2.98
C HIS A 275 17.03 -7.35 -4.41
N TYR A 276 17.86 -7.96 -5.25
CA TYR A 276 17.90 -7.68 -6.67
C TYR A 276 16.63 -8.21 -7.34
N LEU A 277 15.95 -7.35 -8.10
CA LEU A 277 14.89 -7.73 -9.03
C LEU A 277 15.55 -8.03 -10.39
N PRO A 278 15.48 -9.27 -10.91
CA PRO A 278 15.82 -9.55 -12.31
C PRO A 278 15.00 -8.64 -13.24
N PRO A 279 15.40 -8.40 -14.51
CA PRO A 279 14.53 -7.75 -15.48
C PRO A 279 13.15 -8.44 -15.57
N ALA A 280 12.14 -7.73 -16.10
CA ALA A 280 10.91 -8.43 -16.48
C ALA A 280 11.20 -9.20 -17.77
N ASP A 281 10.86 -10.48 -17.82
CA ASP A 281 11.00 -11.26 -19.04
C ASP A 281 9.89 -10.83 -20.02
N ASP A 282 10.26 -10.30 -21.20
CA ASP A 282 9.32 -9.79 -22.20
C ASP A 282 8.33 -10.86 -22.71
N ASP A 283 8.70 -12.14 -22.61
CA ASP A 283 7.85 -13.30 -22.94
C ASP A 283 6.83 -13.67 -21.84
N THR A 284 6.89 -13.03 -20.66
CA THR A 284 5.92 -13.24 -19.58
C THR A 284 4.65 -12.45 -19.83
N GLU A 285 3.50 -13.11 -19.70
CA GLU A 285 2.18 -12.48 -19.77
C GLU A 285 2.09 -11.24 -18.86
N PRO A 286 1.53 -10.10 -19.31
CA PRO A 286 1.38 -8.92 -18.47
C PRO A 286 0.44 -9.20 -17.30
N ILE A 287 0.70 -8.61 -16.14
CA ILE A 287 -0.21 -8.72 -14.99
C ILE A 287 -1.38 -7.75 -15.20
N PRO A 288 -2.64 -8.20 -15.22
CA PRO A 288 -3.78 -7.29 -15.32
C PRO A 288 -3.87 -6.42 -14.07
N THR A 289 -3.97 -5.11 -14.24
CA THR A 289 -4.10 -4.14 -13.13
C THR A 289 -5.53 -3.60 -13.01
N SER A 290 -5.89 -3.08 -11.83
CA SER A 290 -7.22 -2.52 -11.59
C SER A 290 -7.20 -1.51 -10.45
N PRO A 291 -8.03 -0.44 -10.48
CA PRO A 291 -8.26 0.41 -9.32
C PRO A 291 -9.14 -0.28 -8.26
N ARG A 292 -9.88 -1.35 -8.61
CA ARG A 292 -10.86 -2.00 -7.73
C ARG A 292 -10.32 -2.43 -6.35
N PRO A 293 -9.07 -2.89 -6.17
CA PRO A 293 -8.53 -3.22 -4.85
C PRO A 293 -8.42 -2.03 -3.88
N ARG A 294 -8.44 -0.79 -4.37
CA ARG A 294 -8.54 0.43 -3.54
C ARG A 294 -9.98 0.72 -3.08
N GLN A 295 -10.98 -0.08 -3.46
CA GLN A 295 -12.34 0.04 -2.95
C GLN A 295 -12.36 -0.32 -1.46
N GLY A 296 -12.92 0.57 -0.63
CA GLY A 296 -13.00 0.41 0.82
C GLY A 296 -14.17 1.18 1.42
N PRO A 297 -14.16 1.46 2.73
CA PRO A 297 -15.18 2.26 3.41
C PRO A 297 -15.40 3.61 2.71
N VAL A 298 -16.65 3.97 2.45
CA VAL A 298 -17.01 5.26 1.85
C VAL A 298 -16.92 6.34 2.91
N VAL A 299 -16.27 7.45 2.58
CA VAL A 299 -16.21 8.64 3.43
C VAL A 299 -17.37 9.56 3.06
N ASP A 300 -18.30 9.72 4.00
CA ASP A 300 -19.40 10.68 3.88
C ASP A 300 -18.85 12.11 3.75
N GLU A 301 -19.48 12.91 2.88
CA GLU A 301 -19.09 14.30 2.62
C GLU A 301 -17.58 14.52 2.36
N LEU A 302 -16.90 13.58 1.67
CA LEU A 302 -15.45 13.60 1.36
C LEU A 302 -14.88 15.00 1.03
N GLY A 303 -15.59 15.81 0.24
CA GLY A 303 -15.16 17.18 -0.11
C GLY A 303 -15.13 18.17 1.06
N TRP A 304 -16.10 18.07 1.99
CA TRP A 304 -16.14 18.86 3.22
C TRP A 304 -15.04 18.42 4.18
N GLU A 305 -14.91 17.11 4.40
CA GLU A 305 -13.89 16.49 5.25
C GLU A 305 -12.46 16.84 4.79
N LEU A 306 -12.17 16.67 3.49
CA LEU A 306 -10.90 17.07 2.87
C LEU A 306 -10.66 18.58 2.98
N GLY A 307 -11.73 19.37 2.89
CA GLY A 307 -11.71 20.81 3.15
C GLY A 307 -11.32 21.18 4.58
N GLN A 308 -11.76 20.43 5.60
CA GLN A 308 -11.33 20.64 7.00
C GLN A 308 -9.88 20.18 7.20
N ALA A 309 -9.53 18.97 6.74
CA ALA A 309 -8.22 18.35 6.93
C ALA A 309 -7.06 19.17 6.33
N THR A 310 -7.33 20.01 5.32
CA THR A 310 -6.33 20.84 4.63
C THR A 310 -6.24 22.28 5.15
N LYS A 311 -7.24 22.79 5.88
CA LYS A 311 -7.44 24.23 6.12
C LYS A 311 -6.33 24.91 6.94
N TRP A 312 -5.74 24.17 7.89
CA TRP A 312 -4.76 24.68 8.85
C TRP A 312 -3.66 23.66 9.15
N ARG A 313 -3.29 22.84 8.17
CA ARG A 313 -2.40 21.69 8.40
C ARG A 313 -0.96 22.01 8.06
N ASP A 314 -0.09 21.87 9.05
CA ASP A 314 1.35 22.07 8.91
C ASP A 314 1.97 21.10 7.89
N GLY A 315 2.94 21.60 7.13
CA GLY A 315 3.65 20.84 6.11
C GLY A 315 2.87 20.57 4.82
N LEU A 316 1.64 21.08 4.65
CA LEU A 316 0.96 21.11 3.36
C LEU A 316 1.19 22.44 2.61
N PRO A 317 1.33 22.43 1.27
CA PRO A 317 1.37 23.66 0.50
C PRO A 317 0.01 24.36 0.54
N ARG A 318 -0.01 25.70 0.58
CA ARG A 318 -1.26 26.49 0.62
C ARG A 318 -2.22 26.17 -0.53
N LEU A 319 -1.69 25.76 -1.68
CA LEU A 319 -2.47 25.32 -2.84
C LEU A 319 -3.35 24.10 -2.53
N ALA A 320 -2.93 23.17 -1.66
CA ALA A 320 -3.68 21.96 -1.34
C ALA A 320 -5.11 22.24 -0.83
N HIS A 321 -5.30 23.26 0.02
CA HIS A 321 -6.63 23.64 0.50
C HIS A 321 -7.51 24.23 -0.62
N THR A 322 -6.92 25.06 -1.48
CA THR A 322 -7.63 25.62 -2.65
C THR A 322 -8.06 24.51 -3.61
N LEU A 323 -7.17 23.55 -3.89
CA LEU A 323 -7.44 22.42 -4.78
C LEU A 323 -8.46 21.44 -4.19
N ALA A 324 -8.35 21.10 -2.91
CA ALA A 324 -9.35 20.29 -2.22
C ALA A 324 -10.76 20.87 -2.38
N LYS A 325 -10.91 22.20 -2.24
CA LYS A 325 -12.18 22.90 -2.44
C LYS A 325 -12.62 22.94 -3.91
N ALA A 326 -11.71 23.22 -4.84
CA ALA A 326 -12.02 23.32 -6.27
C ALA A 326 -12.43 21.97 -6.87
N ALA A 327 -11.67 20.91 -6.59
CA ALA A 327 -11.92 19.56 -7.05
C ALA A 327 -13.22 18.98 -6.45
N SER A 328 -13.46 19.19 -5.15
CA SER A 328 -14.73 18.75 -4.52
C SER A 328 -15.97 19.53 -4.98
N SER A 329 -15.81 20.81 -5.33
CA SER A 329 -16.90 21.63 -5.88
C SER A 329 -17.16 21.38 -7.38
N GLY A 330 -16.31 20.59 -8.05
CA GLY A 330 -16.38 20.35 -9.49
C GLY A 330 -16.13 21.60 -10.35
N THR A 331 -15.49 22.64 -9.80
CA THR A 331 -15.29 23.93 -10.48
C THR A 331 -14.11 23.93 -11.47
N GLY A 332 -13.44 22.78 -11.62
CA GLY A 332 -12.20 22.65 -12.37
C GLY A 332 -10.97 23.09 -11.57
N VAL A 333 -9.81 22.62 -12.02
CA VAL A 333 -8.48 22.96 -11.52
C VAL A 333 -7.62 23.29 -12.75
N LEU A 334 -6.69 24.25 -12.66
CA LEU A 334 -5.78 24.54 -13.78
C LEU A 334 -4.68 23.48 -13.88
N GLU A 335 -4.30 23.07 -15.09
CA GLU A 335 -3.25 22.06 -15.29
C GLU A 335 -1.92 22.45 -14.61
N SER A 336 -1.58 23.75 -14.59
CA SER A 336 -0.41 24.27 -13.87
C SER A 336 -0.49 24.11 -12.34
N GLU A 337 -1.68 24.06 -11.77
CA GLU A 337 -1.89 23.79 -10.34
C GLU A 337 -1.85 22.28 -10.05
N ILE A 338 -2.28 21.44 -10.99
CA ILE A 338 -2.13 19.97 -10.91
C ILE A 338 -0.65 19.60 -10.99
N GLU A 339 0.12 20.21 -11.90
CA GLU A 339 1.56 19.94 -12.00
C GLU A 339 2.29 20.35 -10.71
N LEU A 340 1.99 21.53 -10.15
CA LEU A 340 2.56 21.95 -8.87
C LEU A 340 2.11 21.02 -7.70
N LEU A 341 0.91 20.43 -7.76
CA LEU A 341 0.48 19.41 -6.80
C LEU A 341 1.32 18.13 -6.93
N ARG A 342 1.58 17.68 -8.16
CA ARG A 342 2.39 16.48 -8.47
C ARG A 342 3.85 16.64 -8.09
N GLU A 343 4.45 17.81 -8.32
CA GLU A 343 5.79 18.15 -7.82
C GLU A 343 5.89 18.00 -6.29
N GLN A 344 4.88 18.47 -5.55
CA GLN A 344 4.84 18.35 -4.09
C GLN A 344 4.57 16.89 -3.63
N LEU A 345 3.77 16.14 -4.38
CA LEU A 345 3.59 14.69 -4.20
C LEU A 345 4.90 13.92 -4.35
N ALA A 346 5.68 14.22 -5.40
CA ALA A 346 7.00 13.64 -5.62
C ALA A 346 7.99 14.04 -4.50
N SER A 347 7.99 15.32 -4.10
CA SER A 347 8.85 15.82 -3.01
C SER A 347 8.57 15.14 -1.66
N ILE A 348 7.30 14.87 -1.33
CA ILE A 348 6.95 14.19 -0.08
C ILE A 348 7.17 12.68 -0.15
N ARG A 349 6.90 12.05 -1.31
CA ARG A 349 7.27 10.65 -1.60
C ARG A 349 8.76 10.44 -1.35
N GLU A 350 9.61 11.23 -1.99
CA GLU A 350 11.07 11.13 -1.82
C GLU A 350 11.49 11.31 -0.36
N ARG A 351 10.95 12.31 0.35
CA ARG A 351 11.29 12.54 1.76
C ARG A 351 10.96 11.34 2.64
N VAL A 352 9.76 10.77 2.49
CA VAL A 352 9.30 9.61 3.26
C VAL A 352 10.11 8.36 2.92
N LEU A 353 10.37 8.10 1.64
CA LEU A 353 11.11 6.92 1.20
C LEU A 353 12.63 7.01 1.44
N ASN A 354 13.17 8.19 1.75
CA ASN A 354 14.57 8.38 2.13
C ASN A 354 14.85 8.05 3.61
N THR A 355 13.82 8.03 4.46
CA THR A 355 13.95 7.66 5.89
C THR A 355 13.33 6.30 6.22
N TYR A 356 12.58 5.70 5.30
CA TYR A 356 12.11 4.32 5.39
C TYR A 356 13.29 3.31 5.37
N PRO A 357 13.27 2.26 6.21
CA PRO A 357 12.20 1.87 7.14
C PRO A 357 12.30 2.49 8.54
N ASP A 358 13.42 3.11 8.89
CA ASP A 358 13.80 3.36 10.29
C ASP A 358 13.16 4.60 10.93
N ASP A 359 12.97 5.70 10.19
CA ASP A 359 12.51 7.00 10.70
C ASP A 359 11.39 7.61 9.83
N VAL A 360 10.33 6.83 9.60
CA VAL A 360 9.17 7.26 8.80
C VAL A 360 8.30 8.25 9.58
N ASP A 361 8.37 9.52 9.24
CA ASP A 361 7.50 10.55 9.81
C ASP A 361 6.02 10.32 9.43
N ALA A 362 5.21 9.99 10.43
CA ALA A 362 3.77 9.80 10.28
C ALA A 362 3.04 11.08 9.82
N ALA A 363 3.54 12.28 10.14
CA ALA A 363 2.95 13.53 9.67
C ALA A 363 3.20 13.74 8.16
N ALA A 364 4.40 13.44 7.68
CA ALA A 364 4.73 13.42 6.25
C ALA A 364 3.90 12.38 5.48
N VAL A 365 3.75 11.15 6.00
CA VAL A 365 2.87 10.12 5.39
C VAL A 365 1.42 10.60 5.32
N ALA A 366 0.90 11.19 6.41
CA ALA A 366 -0.46 11.72 6.43
C ALA A 366 -0.66 12.89 5.44
N ASN A 367 0.35 13.74 5.27
CA ASN A 367 0.34 14.79 4.26
C ASN A 367 0.40 14.21 2.84
N TRP A 368 1.17 13.15 2.62
CA TRP A 368 1.20 12.42 1.34
C TRP A 368 -0.17 11.82 1.00
N GLN A 369 -0.85 11.20 1.97
CA GLN A 369 -2.22 10.68 1.81
C GLN A 369 -3.23 11.78 1.43
N LEU A 370 -3.16 12.97 2.07
CA LEU A 370 -4.03 14.09 1.70
C LEU A 370 -3.76 14.61 0.29
N LEU A 371 -2.49 14.78 -0.11
CA LEU A 371 -2.15 15.24 -1.46
C LEU A 371 -2.56 14.21 -2.52
N ALA A 372 -2.39 12.91 -2.25
CA ALA A 372 -2.84 11.82 -3.12
C ALA A 372 -4.36 11.79 -3.28
N SER A 373 -5.12 12.10 -2.21
CA SER A 373 -6.58 12.23 -2.31
C SER A 373 -7.00 13.42 -3.18
N ILE A 374 -6.30 14.56 -3.07
CA ILE A 374 -6.58 15.76 -3.87
C ILE A 374 -6.24 15.54 -5.35
N ASP A 375 -5.11 14.91 -5.67
CA ASP A 375 -4.71 14.63 -7.06
C ASP A 375 -5.68 13.63 -7.73
N ALA A 376 -6.03 12.54 -7.04
CA ALA A 376 -7.05 11.61 -7.52
C ALA A 376 -8.41 12.30 -7.75
N LEU A 377 -8.82 13.22 -6.85
CA LEU A 377 -10.06 13.98 -7.02
C LEU A 377 -10.00 14.96 -8.19
N ALA A 378 -8.84 15.59 -8.44
CA ALA A 378 -8.61 16.45 -9.60
C ALA A 378 -8.62 15.65 -10.92
N ALA A 379 -8.12 14.41 -10.91
CA ALA A 379 -8.21 13.45 -12.01
C ALA A 379 -9.60 12.78 -12.16
N ALA A 380 -10.59 13.19 -11.35
CA ALA A 380 -11.92 12.59 -11.25
C ALA A 380 -11.96 11.10 -10.80
N ASP A 381 -10.84 10.54 -10.31
CA ASP A 381 -10.81 9.24 -9.64
C ASP A 381 -11.35 9.36 -8.20
N LYS A 382 -12.67 9.22 -8.09
CA LYS A 382 -13.37 9.18 -6.80
C LYS A 382 -12.95 7.99 -5.92
N LEU A 383 -12.49 6.89 -6.53
CA LEU A 383 -12.16 5.67 -5.80
C LEU A 383 -10.79 5.83 -5.12
N GLY A 384 -9.77 6.28 -5.87
CA GLY A 384 -8.49 6.71 -5.31
C GLY A 384 -8.64 7.83 -4.28
N ALA A 385 -9.43 8.87 -4.60
CA ALA A 385 -9.65 10.00 -3.68
C ALA A 385 -10.21 9.56 -2.33
N ASN A 386 -11.22 8.67 -2.34
CA ASN A 386 -11.81 8.07 -1.14
C ASN A 386 -10.80 7.17 -0.41
N TYR A 387 -10.08 6.29 -1.13
CA TYR A 387 -9.08 5.38 -0.55
C TYR A 387 -8.01 6.13 0.24
N HIS A 388 -7.36 7.11 -0.39
CA HIS A 388 -6.28 7.86 0.24
C HIS A 388 -6.77 8.65 1.46
N PHE A 389 -7.98 9.21 1.40
CA PHE A 389 -8.54 9.96 2.51
C PHE A 389 -9.04 9.07 3.67
N ALA A 390 -9.62 7.90 3.39
CA ALA A 390 -10.02 6.94 4.41
C ALA A 390 -8.79 6.43 5.19
N TRP A 391 -7.65 6.20 4.52
CA TRP A 391 -6.38 5.91 5.19
C TRP A 391 -5.85 7.08 6.01
N PHE A 392 -5.97 8.31 5.51
CA PHE A 392 -5.63 9.50 6.31
C PHE A 392 -6.47 9.55 7.60
N GLN A 393 -7.80 9.44 7.54
CA GLN A 393 -8.66 9.44 8.71
C GLN A 393 -8.31 8.30 9.68
N ALA A 394 -8.20 7.06 9.19
CA ALA A 394 -7.92 5.87 10.00
C ALA A 394 -6.55 5.89 10.71
N LEU A 395 -5.59 6.71 10.24
CA LEU A 395 -4.29 6.88 10.87
C LEU A 395 -4.18 8.16 11.71
N ASN A 396 -4.93 9.23 11.40
CA ASN A 396 -4.80 10.53 12.07
C ASN A 396 -5.87 10.80 13.13
N HIS A 397 -7.03 10.13 13.05
CA HIS A 397 -8.03 10.19 14.12
C HIS A 397 -7.67 9.16 15.20
N GLY A 398 -7.75 9.57 16.46
CA GLY A 398 -7.54 8.67 17.60
C GLY A 398 -8.67 7.62 17.72
N PRO A 399 -8.44 6.55 18.49
CA PRO A 399 -9.50 5.61 18.86
C PRO A 399 -10.56 6.24 19.76
#